data_AF-A0A971RQG5-F1
#
_entry.id   AF-A0A971RQG5-F1
#
_cell.length_a   1.000
_cell.length_b   1.000
_cell.length_c   1.000
_cell.angle_alpha   90.00
_cell.angle_beta   90.00
_cell.angle_gamma   90.00
#
_symmetry.space_group_name_H-M   'P 1'
#
loop_
_entity.id
_entity.type
_entity.pdbx_description
1 polymer ?
#
loop_
_entity_poly.entity_id
_entity_poly.type
_entity_poly.pdbx_seq_one_letter_code
_entity_poly.pdbx_strand_id
1 'polypeptide(L)'
;MNTIEKVKEIIAEQLGLEVAEVTAEARVTDDLGADSLDMVELVMELEEVFGLKIAEEEMEHISTVQDVVNYIEGEAHATSLYYWDWLGYSSWSRQGRRLV
;
A
#
# COMPACT_ATOMS: atom_id res chain seq x y z
N MET A 1 8.53 10.60 -1.02
CA MET A 1 8.90 9.20 -1.25
C MET A 1 7.76 8.59 -2.04
N ASN A 2 8.03 7.96 -3.18
CA ASN A 2 6.97 7.34 -3.97
C ASN A 2 6.62 5.97 -3.35
N THR A 3 5.34 5.67 -3.15
CA THR A 3 4.88 4.42 -2.50
C THR A 3 5.47 3.20 -3.20
N ILE A 4 5.49 3.22 -4.54
CA ILE A 4 6.02 2.13 -5.36
C ILE A 4 7.52 1.89 -5.11
N GLU A 5 8.32 2.95 -4.98
CA GLU A 5 9.76 2.81 -4.75
C GLU A 5 10.00 2.10 -3.42
N LYS A 6 9.24 2.48 -2.38
CA LYS A 6 9.40 1.89 -1.06
C LYS A 6 8.94 0.43 -1.00
N VAL A 7 7.82 0.11 -1.65
CA VAL A 7 7.34 -1.28 -1.76
C VAL A 7 8.36 -2.14 -2.48
N LYS A 8 8.92 -1.65 -3.59
CA LYS A 8 9.94 -2.39 -4.35
C LYS A 8 11.21 -2.63 -3.55
N GLU A 9 11.66 -1.66 -2.76
CA GLU A 9 12.81 -1.83 -1.84
C GLU A 9 12.56 -2.95 -0.83
N ILE A 10 11.40 -2.96 -0.17
CA ILE A 10 11.05 -3.96 0.85
C ILE A 10 11.00 -5.36 0.23
N ILE A 11 10.32 -5.51 -0.91
CA ILE A 11 10.23 -6.81 -1.62
C ILE A 11 11.62 -7.30 -2.04
N ALA A 12 12.46 -6.41 -2.56
CA ALA A 12 13.81 -6.75 -2.98
C ALA A 12 14.70 -7.18 -1.80
N GLU A 13 14.62 -6.47 -0.67
CA GLU A 13 15.36 -6.79 0.54
C GLU A 13 14.93 -8.15 1.13
N GLN A 14 13.62 -8.38 1.20
CA GLN A 14 13.03 -9.58 1.77
C GLN A 14 13.34 -10.84 0.94
N LEU A 15 13.26 -10.73 -0.38
CA LEU A 15 13.50 -11.86 -1.30
C LEU A 15 14.98 -11.97 -1.73
N GLY A 16 15.84 -11.04 -1.30
CA GLY A 16 17.25 -11.01 -1.70
C GLY A 16 17.46 -10.76 -3.20
N LEU A 17 16.57 -9.99 -3.82
CA LEU A 17 16.58 -9.65 -5.24
C LEU A 17 17.13 -8.23 -5.47
N GLU A 18 17.45 -7.88 -6.72
CA GLU A 18 17.72 -6.49 -7.04
C GLU A 18 16.41 -5.70 -7.20
N VAL A 19 16.36 -4.45 -6.72
CA VAL A 19 15.20 -3.55 -6.89
C VAL A 19 14.79 -3.37 -8.36
N ALA A 20 15.75 -3.56 -9.28
CA ALA A 20 15.52 -3.52 -10.72
C ALA A 20 14.75 -4.73 -11.26
N GLU A 21 14.83 -5.89 -10.59
CA GLU A 21 14.12 -7.12 -10.95
C GLU A 21 12.66 -7.09 -10.50
N VAL A 22 12.38 -6.38 -9.41
CA VAL A 22 11.01 -6.12 -8.98
C VAL A 22 10.38 -5.15 -9.99
N THR A 23 9.32 -5.55 -10.68
CA THR A 23 8.53 -4.64 -11.54
C THR A 23 7.12 -4.47 -10.98
N ALA A 24 6.40 -3.45 -11.42
CA ALA A 24 5.03 -3.23 -10.97
C ALA A 24 4.12 -4.41 -11.34
N GLU A 25 4.36 -5.00 -12.50
CA GLU A 25 3.57 -6.08 -13.08
C GLU A 25 4.00 -7.46 -12.58
N ALA A 26 5.15 -7.56 -11.90
CA ALA A 26 5.68 -8.83 -11.40
C ALA A 26 4.72 -9.43 -10.37
N ARG A 27 4.47 -10.73 -10.53
CA ARG A 27 3.69 -11.54 -9.59
C ARG A 27 4.58 -11.95 -8.42
N VAL A 28 4.16 -11.63 -7.20
CA VAL A 28 4.99 -11.78 -6.01
C VAL A 28 5.38 -13.25 -5.80
N THR A 29 4.42 -14.17 -5.98
CA THR A 29 4.68 -15.62 -5.87
C THR A 29 5.29 -16.21 -7.14
N ASP A 30 4.75 -15.87 -8.30
CA ASP A 30 5.03 -16.61 -9.54
C ASP A 30 6.29 -16.11 -10.26
N ASP A 31 6.58 -14.80 -10.21
CA ASP A 31 7.71 -14.19 -10.91
C ASP A 31 8.89 -13.90 -9.97
N LEU A 32 8.60 -13.48 -8.73
CA LEU A 32 9.63 -13.15 -7.74
C LEU A 32 9.98 -14.33 -6.83
N GLY A 33 9.20 -15.41 -6.90
CA GLY A 33 9.48 -16.65 -6.17
C GLY A 33 9.22 -16.56 -4.67
N ALA A 34 8.41 -15.60 -4.21
CA ALA A 34 8.01 -15.53 -2.81
C ALA A 34 7.19 -16.76 -2.43
N ASP A 35 7.61 -17.44 -1.37
CA ASP A 35 6.85 -18.54 -0.80
C ASP A 35 5.80 -18.03 0.22
N SER A 36 5.04 -18.97 0.81
CA SER A 36 4.01 -18.62 1.80
C SER A 36 4.57 -17.95 3.07
N LEU A 37 5.82 -18.23 3.45
CA LEU A 37 6.46 -17.60 4.60
C LEU A 37 6.95 -16.20 4.23
N ASP A 38 7.57 -16.05 3.05
CA ASP A 38 7.99 -14.76 2.52
C ASP A 38 6.83 -13.78 2.45
N MET A 39 5.64 -14.24 2.03
CA MET A 39 4.42 -13.44 2.00
C MET A 39 4.00 -12.94 3.39
N VAL A 40 4.10 -13.78 4.42
CA VAL A 40 3.76 -13.40 5.80
C VAL A 40 4.73 -12.36 6.32
N GLU A 41 6.03 -12.56 6.11
CA GLU A 41 7.07 -11.64 6.56
C GLU A 41 6.99 -10.29 5.81
N LEU A 42 6.80 -10.33 4.49
CA LEU A 42 6.59 -9.13 3.66
C LEU A 42 5.42 -8.29 4.16
N VAL A 43 4.29 -8.94 4.48
CA VAL A 43 3.09 -8.23 4.94
C VAL A 43 3.32 -7.60 6.31
N MET A 44 3.95 -8.31 7.24
CA MET A 44 4.29 -7.75 8.55
C MET A 44 5.17 -6.50 8.42
N GLU A 45 6.14 -6.50 7.51
CA GLU A 45 7.01 -5.36 7.29
C GLU A 45 6.27 -4.19 6.61
N LEU A 46 5.40 -4.47 5.64
CA LEU A 46 4.54 -3.45 5.03
C LEU A 46 3.59 -2.81 6.06
N GLU A 47 2.99 -3.60 6.93
CA GLU A 47 2.14 -3.10 8.03
C GLU A 47 2.93 -2.18 8.97
N GLU A 48 4.14 -2.55 9.35
CA GLU A 48 4.99 -1.76 10.25
C GLU A 48 5.46 -0.46 9.58
N VAL A 49 5.94 -0.52 8.33
CA VAL A 49 6.49 0.64 7.60
C VAL A 49 5.41 1.66 7.27
N PHE A 50 4.23 1.20 6.85
CA PHE A 50 3.14 2.09 6.43
C PHE A 50 2.11 2.35 7.54
N GLY A 51 2.21 1.67 8.69
CA GLY A 51 1.31 1.84 9.82
C GLY A 51 -0.13 1.42 9.51
N LEU A 52 -0.30 0.40 8.67
CA LEU A 52 -1.59 -0.11 8.20
C LEU A 52 -1.83 -1.53 8.69
N LYS A 53 -3.02 -2.06 8.44
CA LYS A 53 -3.35 -3.47 8.70
C LYS A 53 -3.90 -4.10 7.42
N ILE A 54 -3.26 -5.16 6.96
CA ILE A 54 -3.69 -5.92 5.80
C ILE A 54 -4.48 -7.12 6.30
N ALA A 55 -5.75 -7.20 5.93
CA ALA A 55 -6.55 -8.39 6.24
C ALA A 55 -6.08 -9.57 5.38
N GLU A 56 -6.10 -10.77 5.95
CA GLU A 56 -5.70 -12.01 5.25
C GLU A 56 -6.52 -12.22 3.96
N GLU A 57 -7.81 -11.88 3.99
CA GLU A 57 -8.72 -11.92 2.83
C GLU A 57 -8.28 -10.97 1.70
N GLU A 58 -7.72 -9.80 2.03
CA GLU A 58 -7.20 -8.86 1.04
C GLU A 58 -5.88 -9.35 0.45
N MET A 59 -5.05 -10.06 1.24
CA MET A 59 -3.82 -10.67 0.75
C MET A 59 -4.08 -11.73 -0.33
N GLU A 60 -5.17 -12.50 -0.22
CA GLU A 60 -5.56 -13.48 -1.24
C GLU A 60 -5.85 -12.84 -2.60
N HIS A 61 -6.19 -11.55 -2.62
CA HIS A 61 -6.46 -10.78 -3.83
C HIS A 61 -5.24 -10.04 -4.38
N ILE A 62 -4.18 -9.91 -3.58
CA ILE A 62 -2.91 -9.29 -3.99
C ILE A 62 -2.10 -10.32 -4.78
N SER A 63 -1.89 -10.05 -6.07
CA SER A 63 -1.09 -10.90 -6.94
C SER A 63 0.19 -10.23 -7.41
N THR A 64 0.13 -8.94 -7.71
CA THR A 64 1.25 -8.17 -8.29
C THR A 64 1.79 -7.13 -7.32
N VAL A 65 3.00 -6.67 -7.57
CA VAL A 65 3.60 -5.55 -6.82
C VAL A 65 2.74 -4.29 -6.92
N GLN A 66 2.13 -4.03 -8.08
CA GLN A 66 1.24 -2.89 -8.25
C GLN A 66 -0.03 -3.02 -7.40
N ASP A 67 -0.55 -4.22 -7.18
CA ASP A 67 -1.72 -4.44 -6.30
C ASP A 67 -1.40 -4.05 -4.86
N VAL A 68 -0.21 -4.42 -4.38
CA VAL A 68 0.29 -4.00 -3.05
C VAL A 68 0.32 -2.47 -2.96
N VAL A 69 0.90 -1.81 -3.96
CA VAL A 69 1.00 -0.34 -3.99
C VAL A 69 -0.39 0.30 -3.98
N ASN A 70 -1.30 -0.19 -4.83
CA ASN A 70 -2.67 0.31 -4.91
C ASN A 70 -3.41 0.16 -3.58
N TYR A 71 -3.22 -0.97 -2.89
CA TYR A 71 -3.80 -1.21 -1.58
C TYR A 71 -3.31 -0.19 -0.55
N ILE A 72 -2.00 -0.01 -0.46
CA ILE A 72 -1.36 0.93 0.49
C ILE A 72 -1.83 2.36 0.23
N GLU A 73 -1.87 2.79 -1.02
CA GLU A 73 -2.33 4.13 -1.38
C GLU A 73 -3.83 4.31 -1.12
N GLY A 74 -4.63 3.26 -1.32
CA GLY A 74 -6.05 3.23 -0.98
C GLY A 74 -6.31 3.43 0.52
N GLU A 75 -5.62 2.65 1.37
CA GLU A 75 -5.76 2.72 2.83
C GLU A 75 -5.22 4.04 3.41
N ALA A 76 -4.09 4.54 2.89
CA ALA A 76 -3.56 5.84 3.27
C ALA A 76 -4.56 6.97 2.97
N HIS A 77 -5.26 6.87 1.84
CA HIS A 77 -6.29 7.83 1.46
C HIS A 77 -7.57 7.69 2.33
N ALA A 78 -8.01 6.46 2.61
CA ALA A 78 -9.17 6.20 3.47
C ALA A 78 -8.95 6.72 4.90
N THR A 79 -7.78 6.45 5.49
CA THR A 79 -7.39 6.95 6.82
C THR A 79 -7.35 8.47 6.88
N SER A 80 -6.81 9.11 5.84
CA SER A 80 -6.78 10.57 5.72
C SER A 80 -8.20 11.15 5.69
N LEU A 81 -9.08 10.65 4.82
CA LEU A 81 -10.46 11.14 4.72
C LEU A 81 -11.24 10.97 6.03
N TYR A 82 -11.10 9.82 6.71
CA TYR A 82 -11.77 9.57 7.97
C TYR A 82 -11.30 10.52 9.08
N TYR A 83 -10.00 10.85 9.11
CA TYR A 83 -9.44 11.80 10.05
C TYR A 83 -10.01 13.22 9.87
N TRP A 84 -10.15 13.67 8.62
CA TRP A 84 -10.74 14.98 8.32
C TRP A 84 -12.25 15.03 8.56
N ASP A 85 -12.97 13.94 8.29
CA ASP A 85 -14.39 13.79 8.63
C ASP A 85 -14.61 13.81 10.16
N TRP A 86 -13.77 13.11 10.93
CA TRP A 86 -13.81 13.10 12.39
C TRP A 86 -13.48 14.47 13.00
N LEU A 87 -12.52 15.21 12.42
CA LEU A 87 -12.19 16.58 12.80
C LEU A 87 -13.22 17.62 12.31
N GLY A 88 -14.25 17.22 11.55
CA GLY A 88 -15.31 18.11 11.10
C GLY A 88 -14.94 19.04 9.94
N TYR A 89 -13.86 18.74 9.20
CA TYR A 89 -13.40 19.53 8.04
C TYR A 89 -14.11 19.18 6.73
N SER A 90 -15.06 18.23 6.73
CA SER A 90 -15.70 17.65 5.54
C SER A 90 -16.71 18.56 4.80
N SER A 91 -16.73 19.86 5.07
CA SER A 91 -17.74 20.79 4.52
C SER A 91 -17.24 21.82 3.50
N TRP A 92 -16.05 21.64 2.90
CA TRP A 92 -15.56 22.54 1.83
C TRP A 92 -15.37 21.85 0.48
N SER A 93 -16.49 21.56 -0.19
CA SER A 93 -16.64 21.90 -1.62
C SER A 93 -18.02 21.55 -2.14
N ARG A 94 -18.84 22.59 -2.34
CA ARG A 94 -19.61 22.87 -3.58
C ARG A 94 -20.51 24.09 -3.31
N GLN A 95 -20.34 25.12 -4.15
CA GLN A 95 -21.13 26.35 -4.28
C GLN A 95 -20.83 27.50 -3.30
N GLY A 96 -20.23 28.55 -3.86
CA GLY A 96 -19.79 29.73 -3.13
C GLY A 96 -20.88 30.73 -2.76
N ARG A 97 -20.60 31.51 -1.71
CA ARG A 97 -20.84 32.97 -1.65
C ARG A 97 -20.24 33.55 -0.36
N ARG A 98 -19.42 34.58 -0.57
CA ARG A 98 -19.19 35.83 0.19
C ARG A 98 -19.14 35.75 1.74
N LEU A 99 -17.93 36.00 2.25
CA LEU A 99 -17.63 36.41 3.60
C LEU A 99 -18.34 37.74 3.94
N VAL A 100 -18.96 37.80 5.13
CA VAL A 100 -19.13 39.05 5.89
C VAL A 100 -18.00 39.16 6.91
#